data_AF-A0A967PFK0-F1
#
_entry.id   AF-A0A967PFK0-F1
#
_cell.length_a   1.000
_cell.length_b   1.000
_cell.length_c   1.000
_cell.angle_alpha   90.00
_cell.angle_beta   90.00
_cell.angle_gamma   90.00
#
_symmetry.space_group_name_H-M   'P 1'
#
loop_
_entity.id
_entity.type
_entity.pdbx_description
1 polymer ?
#
loop_
_entity_poly.entity_id
_entity_poly.type
_entity_poly.pdbx_seq_one_letter_code
_entity_poly.pdbx_strand_id
1 'polypeptide(L)'
;MNSKLYSAIFILFLFSGWLIFGDALPFNHSAQNTASPCNKPLTYRLGDIDSRFNITQKELKKIMEEVEELWESTVNKDLIELSPNGKVALNLIYSEEQKRTDAERQFSDRITAKEQQVSVKERQYERISERYRKAEKEVRQTLDKYNSKISTYNKLAKEWDGREATSKVVAKFKRLEQEISELETSLKRKKQNLSTLRERTNTKTEQLNSLIKEQNNLIEEYNRRFSKSRRFDQGRYVKRGNNQAINIYQYGNRAQLKTVLAHEVGHALGLGHVDNPKSIMHKMMAEQ
;
A
#
# COMPACT_ATOMS: atom_id res chain seq x y z
N MET A 1 -21.39 -47.67 23.01
CA MET A 1 -22.24 -48.19 24.10
C MET A 1 -23.59 -47.49 24.02
N ASN A 2 -24.65 -48.27 23.74
CA ASN A 2 -26.11 -47.99 23.80
C ASN A 2 -26.67 -46.92 22.83
N SER A 3 -27.40 -47.22 21.75
CA SER A 3 -28.63 -48.02 21.50
C SER A 3 -29.95 -47.33 21.88
N LYS A 4 -30.83 -47.12 20.89
CA LYS A 4 -32.29 -47.44 20.80
C LYS A 4 -32.90 -46.58 19.66
N LEU A 5 -33.25 -47.09 18.47
CA LEU A 5 -34.37 -47.96 18.08
C LEU A 5 -35.76 -47.39 18.43
N TYR A 6 -36.52 -46.95 17.42
CA TYR A 6 -37.95 -47.26 17.28
C TYR A 6 -38.33 -47.33 15.79
N SER A 7 -39.15 -48.34 15.53
CA SER A 7 -39.69 -48.83 14.27
C SER A 7 -41.19 -48.53 14.24
N ALA A 8 -41.76 -48.16 13.10
CA ALA A 8 -43.19 -48.32 12.84
C ALA A 8 -43.49 -48.35 11.34
N ILE A 9 -43.98 -49.50 10.91
CA ILE A 9 -44.48 -49.89 9.60
C ILE A 9 -45.92 -49.34 9.43
N PHE A 10 -46.32 -48.93 8.22
CA PHE A 10 -47.73 -49.02 7.82
C PHE A 10 -47.88 -49.41 6.35
N ILE A 11 -48.91 -50.21 6.11
CA ILE A 11 -49.10 -51.17 5.01
C ILE A 11 -49.94 -50.56 3.87
N LEU A 12 -49.53 -50.94 2.66
CA LEU A 12 -50.23 -51.10 1.37
C LEU A 12 -51.78 -51.10 1.36
N PHE A 13 -52.35 -50.44 0.34
CA PHE A 13 -53.58 -50.89 -0.34
C PHE A 13 -53.42 -50.80 -1.87
N LEU A 14 -53.79 -51.91 -2.53
CA LEU A 14 -53.77 -52.21 -3.96
C LEU A 14 -55.19 -52.11 -4.56
N PHE A 15 -55.24 -52.25 -5.90
CA PHE A 15 -56.39 -52.46 -6.82
C PHE A 15 -57.04 -51.17 -7.37
N SER A 16 -57.35 -51.01 -8.65
CA SER A 16 -57.32 -51.83 -9.89
C SER A 16 -57.65 -50.85 -11.03
N GLY A 17 -56.92 -50.76 -12.15
CA GLY A 17 -57.05 -51.66 -13.30
C GLY A 17 -58.30 -51.37 -14.13
N TRP A 18 -58.19 -50.61 -15.23
CA TRP A 18 -59.09 -50.67 -16.40
C TRP A 18 -58.27 -50.45 -17.68
N LEU A 19 -58.29 -51.45 -18.56
CA LEU A 19 -57.78 -51.45 -19.93
C LEU A 19 -58.77 -50.72 -20.86
N ILE A 20 -58.30 -50.14 -21.96
CA ILE A 20 -58.73 -50.44 -23.36
C ILE A 20 -58.15 -49.38 -24.34
N PHE A 21 -57.39 -49.90 -25.32
CA PHE A 21 -57.20 -49.56 -26.74
C PHE A 21 -57.15 -48.11 -27.26
N GLY A 22 -56.22 -47.89 -28.20
CA GLY A 22 -56.57 -47.27 -29.49
C GLY A 22 -55.64 -46.16 -29.99
N ASP A 23 -54.80 -46.55 -30.94
CA ASP A 23 -54.26 -45.75 -32.06
C ASP A 23 -53.25 -44.61 -31.80
N ALA A 24 -52.05 -44.86 -32.35
CA ALA A 24 -51.02 -43.87 -32.59
C ALA A 24 -51.51 -42.82 -33.60
N LEU A 25 -51.56 -41.56 -33.17
CA LEU A 25 -51.60 -40.40 -34.06
C LEU A 25 -50.20 -39.76 -34.08
N PRO A 26 -49.54 -39.64 -35.25
CA PRO A 26 -48.32 -38.85 -35.35
C PRO A 26 -48.73 -37.38 -35.36
N PHE A 27 -48.60 -36.71 -34.21
CA PHE A 27 -48.73 -35.26 -34.17
C PHE A 27 -47.47 -34.64 -34.78
N ASN A 28 -47.55 -34.32 -36.06
CA ASN A 28 -46.61 -33.47 -36.78
C ASN A 28 -46.71 -32.06 -36.19
N HIS A 29 -45.96 -31.80 -35.11
CA HIS A 29 -45.72 -30.42 -34.70
C HIS A 29 -44.69 -29.82 -35.65
N SER A 30 -45.22 -29.04 -36.58
CA SER A 30 -44.47 -28.00 -37.27
C SER A 30 -43.62 -27.24 -36.25
N ALA A 31 -42.30 -27.30 -36.43
CA ALA A 31 -41.34 -26.51 -35.67
C ALA A 31 -41.58 -25.03 -36.01
N GLN A 32 -42.50 -24.40 -35.30
CA GLN A 32 -42.48 -22.95 -35.19
C GLN A 32 -41.20 -22.57 -34.45
N ASN A 33 -40.27 -21.97 -35.19
CA ASN A 33 -39.13 -21.23 -34.66
C ASN A 33 -39.65 -20.10 -33.78
N THR A 34 -40.03 -20.40 -32.54
CA THR A 34 -40.08 -19.41 -31.48
C THR A 34 -38.65 -19.23 -31.00
N ALA A 35 -37.94 -18.29 -31.63
CA ALA A 35 -36.69 -17.80 -31.07
C ALA A 35 -36.99 -17.30 -29.65
N SER A 36 -36.64 -18.10 -28.66
CA SER A 36 -36.89 -17.77 -27.25
C SER A 36 -36.15 -16.47 -26.93
N PRO A 37 -36.82 -15.41 -26.46
CA PRO A 37 -36.22 -14.08 -26.26
C PRO A 37 -35.04 -14.03 -25.29
N CYS A 38 -34.81 -15.11 -24.53
CA CYS A 38 -33.79 -15.23 -23.49
C CYS A 38 -32.54 -16.02 -23.90
N ASN A 39 -32.36 -16.34 -25.18
CA ASN A 39 -31.24 -17.18 -25.65
C ASN A 39 -30.10 -16.41 -26.35
N LYS A 40 -30.15 -15.08 -26.40
CA LYS A 40 -29.07 -14.28 -27.00
C LYS A 40 -28.33 -13.48 -25.93
N PRO A 41 -26.99 -13.52 -25.89
CA PRO A 41 -26.22 -12.76 -24.92
C PRO A 41 -26.40 -11.26 -25.15
N LEU A 42 -26.28 -10.49 -24.08
CA LEU A 42 -26.19 -9.05 -24.13
C LEU A 42 -24.84 -8.67 -24.73
N THR A 43 -24.85 -8.10 -25.94
CA THR A 43 -23.60 -7.70 -26.57
C THR A 43 -23.11 -6.34 -26.08
N TYR A 44 -21.82 -6.22 -25.80
CA TYR A 44 -21.16 -4.95 -25.49
C TYR A 44 -20.02 -4.67 -26.45
N ARG A 45 -19.63 -3.40 -26.54
CA ARG A 45 -18.47 -2.94 -27.31
C ARG A 45 -17.65 -1.97 -26.47
N LEU A 46 -16.36 -1.86 -26.76
CA LEU A 46 -15.57 -0.76 -26.22
C LEU A 46 -16.02 0.56 -26.89
N GLY A 47 -16.31 1.56 -26.08
CA GLY A 47 -16.59 2.92 -26.49
C GLY A 47 -15.38 3.82 -26.23
N ASP A 48 -15.63 4.97 -25.62
CA ASP A 48 -14.59 5.96 -25.35
C ASP A 48 -13.78 5.55 -24.11
N ILE A 49 -12.52 5.20 -24.33
CA ILE A 49 -11.58 4.81 -23.27
C ILE A 49 -10.59 5.97 -23.08
N ASP A 50 -10.81 6.78 -22.05
CA ASP A 50 -9.94 7.92 -21.77
C ASP A 50 -8.52 7.45 -21.40
N SER A 51 -7.53 7.89 -22.18
CA SER A 51 -6.13 7.44 -22.04
C SER A 51 -5.50 7.81 -20.69
N ARG A 52 -6.07 8.77 -19.95
CA ARG A 52 -5.60 9.18 -18.62
C ARG A 52 -5.76 8.08 -17.56
N PHE A 53 -6.62 7.09 -17.80
CA PHE A 53 -6.70 5.89 -16.96
C PHE A 53 -5.49 4.96 -17.08
N ASN A 54 -4.61 5.18 -18.07
CA ASN A 54 -3.41 4.39 -18.32
C ASN A 54 -3.69 2.87 -18.40
N ILE A 55 -4.80 2.50 -19.05
CA ILE A 55 -5.19 1.12 -19.30
C ILE A 55 -5.32 0.89 -20.80
N THR A 56 -4.77 -0.21 -21.28
CA THR A 56 -4.90 -0.60 -22.68
C THR A 56 -6.25 -1.26 -22.94
N GLN A 57 -6.76 -1.18 -24.18
CA GLN A 57 -7.97 -1.91 -24.55
C GLN A 57 -7.83 -3.43 -24.34
N LYS A 58 -6.61 -3.98 -24.54
CA LYS A 58 -6.33 -5.40 -24.30
C LYS A 58 -6.52 -5.77 -22.84
N GLU A 59 -6.01 -4.95 -21.92
CA GLU A 59 -6.20 -5.16 -20.49
C GLU A 59 -7.67 -5.01 -20.07
N LEU A 60 -8.37 -4.01 -20.61
CA LEU A 60 -9.79 -3.82 -20.33
C LEU A 60 -10.63 -5.01 -20.81
N LYS A 61 -10.35 -5.55 -22.02
CA LYS A 61 -11.00 -6.77 -22.51
C LYS A 61 -10.76 -7.95 -21.58
N LYS A 62 -9.52 -8.16 -21.14
CA LYS A 62 -9.20 -9.23 -20.17
C LYS A 62 -9.96 -9.08 -18.85
N ILE A 63 -10.17 -7.85 -18.37
CA ILE A 63 -10.97 -7.61 -17.17
C ILE A 63 -12.44 -7.95 -17.44
N MET A 64 -12.96 -7.59 -18.61
CA MET A 64 -14.33 -7.93 -19.00
C MET A 64 -14.54 -9.43 -19.17
N GLU A 65 -13.59 -10.18 -19.72
CA GLU A 65 -13.64 -11.65 -19.76
C GLU A 65 -13.79 -12.25 -18.34
N GLU A 66 -13.08 -11.70 -17.34
CA GLU A 66 -13.25 -12.11 -15.93
C GLU A 66 -14.62 -11.71 -15.35
N VAL A 67 -15.24 -10.64 -15.86
CA VAL A 67 -16.58 -10.21 -15.46
C VAL A 67 -17.66 -11.08 -16.10
N GLU A 68 -17.48 -11.45 -17.37
CA GLU A 68 -18.33 -12.40 -18.09
C GLU A 68 -18.33 -13.74 -17.33
N GLU A 69 -17.15 -14.32 -17.09
CA GLU A 69 -17.01 -15.58 -16.36
C GLU A 69 -17.69 -15.55 -14.98
N LEU A 70 -17.60 -14.42 -14.26
CA LEU A 70 -18.21 -14.23 -12.95
C LEU A 70 -19.74 -14.37 -12.98
N TRP A 71 -20.39 -13.83 -14.01
CA TRP A 71 -21.85 -13.90 -14.16
C TRP A 71 -22.31 -15.22 -14.78
N GLU A 72 -21.54 -15.76 -15.71
CA GLU A 72 -21.92 -16.91 -16.54
C GLU A 72 -21.71 -18.24 -15.84
N SER A 73 -20.63 -18.38 -15.06
CA SER A 73 -20.30 -19.61 -14.33
C SER A 73 -21.39 -20.03 -13.35
N THR A 74 -22.12 -19.07 -12.78
CA THR A 74 -23.19 -19.34 -11.81
C THR A 74 -24.45 -19.91 -12.46
N VAL A 75 -24.73 -19.53 -13.71
CA VAL A 75 -25.96 -19.94 -14.44
C VAL A 75 -25.69 -20.92 -15.58
N ASN A 76 -24.42 -21.21 -15.86
CA ASN A 76 -23.94 -22.03 -16.97
C ASN A 76 -24.55 -21.62 -18.33
N LYS A 77 -24.54 -20.31 -18.61
CA LYS A 77 -25.05 -19.71 -19.84
C LYS A 77 -24.17 -18.54 -20.22
N ASP A 78 -23.98 -18.38 -21.53
CA ASP A 78 -23.45 -17.16 -22.13
C ASP A 78 -24.48 -16.04 -21.96
N LEU A 79 -24.14 -15.05 -21.14
CA LEU A 79 -24.98 -13.92 -20.79
C LEU A 79 -24.51 -12.66 -21.50
N ILE A 80 -23.21 -12.51 -21.75
CA ILE A 80 -22.59 -11.27 -22.21
C ILE A 80 -21.43 -11.58 -23.13
N GLU A 81 -21.43 -10.91 -24.28
CA GLU A 81 -20.41 -11.17 -25.30
C GLU A 81 -19.85 -9.86 -25.88
N LEU A 82 -18.54 -9.80 -26.09
CA LEU A 82 -17.90 -8.71 -26.82
C LEU A 82 -18.25 -8.79 -28.31
N SER A 83 -18.81 -7.71 -28.86
CA SER A 83 -19.15 -7.60 -30.28
C SER A 83 -18.71 -6.25 -30.84
N PRO A 84 -18.17 -6.17 -32.08
CA PRO A 84 -17.85 -4.89 -32.72
C PRO A 84 -19.03 -3.92 -32.78
N ASN A 85 -20.25 -4.45 -32.95
CA ASN A 85 -21.50 -3.70 -33.00
C ASN A 85 -22.35 -3.92 -31.73
N GLY A 86 -21.70 -4.17 -30.60
CA GLY A 86 -22.35 -4.43 -29.32
C GLY A 86 -23.34 -3.33 -28.92
N LYS A 87 -24.48 -3.74 -28.34
CA LYS A 87 -25.59 -2.86 -27.97
C LYS A 87 -25.23 -1.92 -26.81
N VAL A 88 -24.39 -2.39 -25.89
CA VAL A 88 -23.95 -1.63 -24.72
C VAL A 88 -22.54 -1.06 -24.97
N ALA A 89 -22.39 0.26 -24.95
CA ALA A 89 -21.07 0.88 -25.04
C ALA A 89 -20.40 0.93 -23.66
N LEU A 90 -19.18 0.39 -23.53
CA LEU A 90 -18.36 0.51 -22.34
C LEU A 90 -17.40 1.69 -22.46
N ASN A 91 -17.58 2.71 -21.61
CA ASN A 91 -16.75 3.92 -21.60
C ASN A 91 -15.98 4.04 -20.28
N LEU A 92 -14.73 4.49 -20.35
CA LEU A 92 -13.97 4.97 -19.19
C LEU A 92 -13.88 6.49 -19.28
N ILE A 93 -14.56 7.20 -18.38
CA ILE A 93 -14.67 8.67 -18.40
C ILE A 93 -13.89 9.23 -17.22
N TYR A 94 -12.82 9.99 -17.50
CA TYR A 94 -11.92 10.47 -16.47
C TYR A 94 -12.55 11.64 -15.67
N SER A 95 -13.21 11.28 -14.57
CA SER A 95 -14.00 12.15 -13.72
C SER A 95 -13.17 13.00 -12.75
N GLU A 96 -13.82 13.92 -12.02
CA GLU A 96 -13.19 14.64 -10.91
C GLU A 96 -12.83 13.69 -9.74
N GLU A 97 -13.60 12.63 -9.56
CA GLU A 97 -13.38 11.59 -8.58
C GLU A 97 -12.12 10.76 -8.92
N GLN A 98 -11.90 10.45 -10.20
CA GLN A 98 -10.66 9.81 -10.66
C GLN A 98 -9.46 10.74 -10.49
N LYS A 99 -9.57 12.02 -10.91
CA LYS A 99 -8.53 13.03 -10.68
C LYS A 99 -8.12 13.10 -9.21
N ARG A 100 -9.10 13.08 -8.31
CA ARG A 100 -8.85 13.07 -6.86
C ARG A 100 -8.16 11.79 -6.40
N THR A 101 -8.59 10.63 -6.88
CA THR A 101 -7.98 9.33 -6.57
C THR A 101 -6.50 9.30 -6.98
N ASP A 102 -6.19 9.75 -8.19
CA ASP A 102 -4.81 9.78 -8.68
C ASP A 102 -3.97 10.82 -7.93
N ALA A 103 -4.53 11.99 -7.64
CA ALA A 103 -3.85 12.99 -6.80
C ALA A 103 -3.57 12.45 -5.39
N GLU A 104 -4.50 11.73 -4.79
CA GLU A 104 -4.32 11.12 -3.46
C GLU A 104 -3.20 10.08 -3.47
N ARG A 105 -3.15 9.22 -4.50
CA ARG A 105 -2.06 8.26 -4.70
C ARG A 105 -0.70 8.98 -4.82
N GLN A 106 -0.62 10.00 -5.68
CA GLN A 106 0.61 10.78 -5.85
C GLN A 106 1.09 11.44 -4.54
N PHE A 107 0.17 11.95 -3.72
CA PHE A 107 0.53 12.48 -2.40
C PHE A 107 1.05 11.39 -1.46
N SER A 108 0.38 10.23 -1.43
CA SER A 108 0.79 9.09 -0.62
C SER A 108 2.19 8.59 -1.00
N ASP A 109 2.49 8.53 -2.30
CA ASP A 109 3.81 8.16 -2.82
C ASP A 109 4.89 9.18 -2.40
N ARG A 110 4.56 10.48 -2.46
CA ARG A 110 5.47 11.55 -2.02
C ARG A 110 5.74 11.50 -0.52
N ILE A 111 4.74 11.20 0.31
CA ILE A 111 4.89 11.02 1.75
C ILE A 111 5.82 9.83 2.02
N THR A 112 5.55 8.68 1.39
CA THR A 112 6.37 7.47 1.52
C THR A 112 7.83 7.71 1.09
N ALA A 113 8.05 8.41 -0.02
CA ALA A 113 9.39 8.77 -0.45
C ALA A 113 10.11 9.68 0.56
N LYS A 114 9.39 10.61 1.20
CA LYS A 114 9.95 11.49 2.24
C LYS A 114 10.25 10.73 3.53
N GLU A 115 9.39 9.80 3.94
CA GLU A 115 9.64 8.87 5.06
C GLU A 115 10.96 8.11 4.89
N GLN A 116 11.20 7.56 3.69
CA GLN A 116 12.44 6.88 3.37
C GLN A 116 13.66 7.81 3.47
N GLN A 117 13.54 9.06 2.99
CA GLN A 117 14.61 10.06 3.10
C GLN A 117 14.93 10.41 4.56
N VAL A 118 13.90 10.60 5.40
CA VAL A 118 14.05 10.85 6.84
C VAL A 118 14.77 9.68 7.50
N SER A 119 14.31 8.44 7.26
CA SER A 119 14.92 7.23 7.82
C SER A 119 16.40 7.07 7.44
N VAL A 120 16.76 7.36 6.19
CA VAL A 120 18.18 7.38 5.76
C VAL A 120 18.97 8.43 6.52
N LYS A 121 18.40 9.61 6.74
CA LYS A 121 19.07 10.72 7.40
C LYS A 121 19.24 10.51 8.90
N GLU A 122 18.26 9.90 9.56
CA GLU A 122 18.34 9.46 10.95
C GLU A 122 19.53 8.53 11.17
N ARG A 123 19.67 7.48 10.34
CA ARG A 123 20.83 6.58 10.40
C ARG A 123 22.16 7.31 10.21
N GLN A 124 22.22 8.34 9.38
CA GLN A 124 23.44 9.15 9.22
C GLN A 124 23.73 10.00 10.47
N TYR A 125 22.68 10.57 11.08
CA TYR A 125 22.77 11.33 12.31
C TYR A 125 23.24 10.45 13.48
N GLU A 126 22.67 9.26 13.64
CA GLU A 126 23.06 8.30 14.68
C GLU A 126 24.54 7.95 14.60
N ARG A 127 25.02 7.59 13.40
CA ARG A 127 26.44 7.26 13.17
C ARG A 127 27.39 8.40 13.53
N ILE A 128 27.05 9.65 13.20
CA ILE A 128 27.92 10.79 13.53
C ILE A 128 27.86 11.13 15.03
N SER A 129 26.67 10.98 15.64
CA SER A 129 26.46 11.17 17.08
C SER A 129 27.26 10.17 17.91
N GLU A 130 27.30 8.91 17.50
CA GLU A 130 28.15 7.88 18.13
C GLU A 130 29.64 8.22 18.04
N ARG A 131 30.11 8.65 16.87
CA ARG A 131 31.50 9.08 16.67
C ARG A 131 31.83 10.30 17.54
N TYR A 132 30.91 11.25 17.65
CA TYR A 132 31.05 12.41 18.52
C TYR A 132 31.19 12.00 20.00
N ARG A 133 30.29 11.16 20.52
CA ARG A 133 30.35 10.64 21.90
C ARG A 133 31.64 9.88 22.17
N LYS A 134 32.11 9.08 21.21
CA LYS A 134 33.41 8.39 21.31
C LYS A 134 34.57 9.38 21.39
N ALA A 135 34.61 10.37 20.51
CA ALA A 135 35.65 11.40 20.52
C ALA A 135 35.65 12.22 21.81
N GLU A 136 34.47 12.51 22.37
CA GLU A 136 34.33 13.20 23.66
C GLU A 136 34.99 12.38 24.78
N LYS A 137 34.68 11.08 24.85
CA LYS A 137 35.30 10.16 25.81
C LYS A 137 36.82 10.11 25.66
N GLU A 138 37.34 10.06 24.44
CA GLU A 138 38.78 10.04 24.18
C GLU A 138 39.49 11.34 24.60
N VAL A 139 38.85 12.50 24.42
CA VAL A 139 39.34 13.79 24.91
C VAL A 139 39.42 13.77 26.43
N ARG A 140 38.34 13.35 27.12
CA ARG A 140 38.31 13.25 28.59
C ARG A 140 39.42 12.35 29.12
N GLN A 141 39.56 11.14 28.57
CA GLN A 141 40.60 10.20 28.97
C GLN A 141 42.03 10.73 28.76
N THR A 142 42.26 11.48 27.68
CA THR A 142 43.58 12.08 27.40
C THR A 142 43.86 13.25 28.34
N LEU A 143 42.83 14.05 28.65
CA LEU A 143 42.92 15.13 29.63
C LEU A 143 43.23 14.60 31.04
N ASP A 144 42.61 13.49 31.45
CA ASP A 144 42.88 12.87 32.76
C ASP A 144 44.34 12.39 32.87
N LYS A 145 44.86 11.76 31.80
CA LYS A 145 46.28 11.35 31.72
C LYS A 145 47.20 12.55 31.79
N TYR A 146 46.90 13.62 31.05
CA TYR A 146 47.67 14.86 31.07
C TYR A 146 47.72 15.45 32.48
N ASN A 147 46.57 15.60 33.14
CA ASN A 147 46.47 16.13 34.50
C ASN A 147 47.24 15.27 35.51
N SER A 148 47.20 13.95 35.37
CA SER A 148 47.96 13.02 36.21
C SER A 148 49.48 13.20 36.05
N LYS A 149 49.96 13.39 34.82
CA LYS A 149 51.39 13.64 34.54
C LYS A 149 51.86 14.99 35.05
N ILE A 150 51.06 16.04 34.88
CA ILE A 150 51.33 17.36 35.45
C ILE A 150 51.38 17.29 36.99
N SER A 151 50.45 16.59 37.63
CA SER A 151 50.46 16.39 39.08
C SER A 151 51.73 15.67 39.56
N THR A 152 52.15 14.63 38.83
CA THR A 152 53.40 13.89 39.10
C THR A 152 54.63 14.78 38.96
N TYR A 153 54.69 15.60 37.90
CA TYR A 153 55.75 16.56 37.66
C TYR A 153 55.83 17.59 38.80
N ASN A 154 54.71 18.20 39.15
CA ASN A 154 54.63 19.21 40.22
C ASN A 154 55.04 18.63 41.59
N LYS A 155 54.65 17.39 41.89
CA LYS A 155 55.08 16.70 43.12
C LYS A 155 56.60 16.50 43.12
N LEU A 156 57.17 16.04 42.02
CA LEU A 156 58.63 15.86 41.90
C LEU A 156 59.38 17.19 42.01
N ALA A 157 58.87 18.26 41.38
CA ALA A 157 59.42 19.61 41.49
C ALA A 157 59.44 20.09 42.94
N LYS A 158 58.36 19.88 43.68
CA LYS A 158 58.28 20.23 45.11
C LYS A 158 59.22 19.40 45.99
N GLU A 159 59.37 18.11 45.71
CA GLU A 159 60.28 17.22 46.46
C GLU A 159 61.75 17.63 46.33
N TRP A 160 62.12 18.21 45.20
CA TRP A 160 63.50 18.61 44.86
C TRP A 160 63.75 20.12 44.90
N ASP A 161 62.79 20.89 45.42
CA ASP A 161 62.96 22.33 45.59
C ASP A 161 64.11 22.64 46.55
N GLY A 162 65.04 23.50 46.13
CA GLY A 162 66.26 23.83 46.87
C GLY A 162 67.28 22.68 47.02
N ARG A 163 67.15 21.57 46.27
CA ARG A 163 68.08 20.43 46.31
C ARG A 163 68.80 20.24 44.99
N GLU A 164 70.06 19.81 45.04
CA GLU A 164 70.80 19.44 43.83
C GLU A 164 70.26 18.11 43.27
N ALA A 165 69.74 18.13 42.05
CA ALA A 165 69.13 16.97 41.43
C ALA A 165 70.19 15.98 40.91
N THR A 166 70.09 14.72 41.32
CA THR A 166 70.92 13.65 40.74
C THR A 166 70.62 13.44 39.24
N SER A 167 71.55 12.86 38.49
CA SER A 167 71.37 12.52 37.07
C SER A 167 70.09 11.70 36.81
N LYS A 168 69.73 10.79 37.73
CA LYS A 168 68.48 10.00 37.66
C LYS A 168 67.23 10.87 37.76
N VAL A 169 67.25 11.90 38.60
CA VAL A 169 66.12 12.83 38.80
C VAL A 169 65.96 13.73 37.58
N VAL A 170 67.07 14.26 37.05
CA VAL A 170 67.07 15.06 35.81
C VAL A 170 66.50 14.24 34.65
N ALA A 171 66.90 12.97 34.50
CA ALA A 171 66.35 12.09 33.48
C ALA A 171 64.83 11.85 33.66
N LYS A 172 64.34 11.77 34.90
CA LYS A 172 62.91 11.62 35.20
C LYS A 172 62.11 12.87 34.82
N PHE A 173 62.62 14.08 35.11
CA PHE A 173 62.00 15.33 34.66
C PHE A 173 61.88 15.39 33.14
N LYS A 174 62.98 15.15 32.43
CA LYS A 174 63.00 15.15 30.95
C LYS A 174 61.97 14.18 30.36
N ARG A 175 61.86 12.98 30.94
CA ARG A 175 60.86 11.99 30.50
C ARG A 175 59.43 12.48 30.73
N LEU A 176 59.13 13.07 31.90
CA LEU A 176 57.81 13.60 32.20
C LEU A 176 57.46 14.78 31.26
N GLU A 177 58.40 15.67 30.98
CA GLU A 177 58.23 16.78 30.04
C GLU A 177 57.89 16.28 28.63
N GLN A 178 58.60 15.25 28.16
CA GLN A 178 58.29 14.61 26.88
C GLN A 178 56.89 13.99 26.88
N GLU A 179 56.54 13.19 27.90
CA GLU A 179 55.21 12.55 28.00
C GLU A 179 54.09 13.61 28.08
N ILE A 180 54.31 14.73 28.77
CA ILE A 180 53.36 15.86 28.85
C ILE A 180 53.19 16.52 27.48
N SER A 181 54.29 16.82 26.78
CA SER A 181 54.28 17.44 25.45
C SER A 181 53.56 16.56 24.40
N GLU A 182 53.79 15.25 24.44
CA GLU A 182 53.08 14.28 23.60
C GLU A 182 51.57 14.25 23.89
N LEU A 183 51.19 14.27 25.18
CA LEU A 183 49.79 14.33 25.60
C LEU A 183 49.11 15.65 25.19
N GLU A 184 49.81 16.77 25.30
CA GLU A 184 49.31 18.09 24.88
C GLU A 184 49.03 18.12 23.36
N THR A 185 49.97 17.63 22.56
CA THR A 185 49.81 17.51 21.11
C THR A 185 48.64 16.59 20.75
N SER A 186 48.52 15.45 21.44
CA SER A 186 47.40 14.51 21.26
C SER A 186 46.07 15.14 21.63
N LEU A 187 46.01 15.88 22.75
CA LEU A 187 44.81 16.57 23.22
C LEU A 187 44.36 17.65 22.23
N LYS A 188 45.29 18.44 21.69
CA LYS A 188 45.01 19.44 20.65
C LYS A 188 44.34 18.81 19.43
N ARG A 189 44.92 17.73 18.89
CA ARG A 189 44.36 16.99 17.74
C ARG A 189 43.00 16.40 18.05
N LYS A 190 42.81 15.79 19.22
CA LYS A 190 41.52 15.20 19.62
C LYS A 190 40.43 16.25 19.81
N LYS A 191 40.76 17.41 20.40
CA LYS A 191 39.84 18.56 20.53
C LYS A 191 39.42 19.13 19.17
N GLN A 192 40.36 19.25 18.22
CA GLN A 192 40.04 19.67 16.85
C GLN A 192 39.07 18.69 16.18
N ASN A 193 39.36 17.38 16.23
CA ASN A 193 38.46 16.35 15.70
C ASN A 193 37.07 16.38 16.37
N LEU A 194 37.01 16.58 17.70
CA LEU A 194 35.75 16.73 18.42
C LEU A 194 34.95 17.94 17.93
N SER A 195 35.60 19.09 17.68
CA SER A 195 34.93 20.28 17.12
C SER A 195 34.36 19.99 15.73
N THR A 196 35.14 19.35 14.85
CA THR A 196 34.66 18.97 13.51
C THR A 196 33.48 18.00 13.57
N LEU A 197 33.50 17.03 14.49
CA LEU A 197 32.38 16.11 14.69
C LEU A 197 31.14 16.83 15.24
N ARG A 198 31.32 17.81 16.14
CA ARG A 198 30.22 18.66 16.64
C ARG A 198 29.55 19.42 15.51
N GLU A 199 30.32 20.12 14.69
CA GLU A 199 29.80 20.88 13.54
C GLU A 199 29.05 19.96 12.57
N ARG A 200 29.63 18.83 12.20
CA ARG A 200 28.97 17.84 11.33
C ARG A 200 27.69 17.29 11.94
N THR A 201 27.66 17.05 13.25
CA THR A 201 26.46 16.57 13.96
C THR A 201 25.36 17.63 13.93
N ASN A 202 25.70 18.90 14.18
CA ASN A 202 24.76 20.02 14.09
C ASN A 202 24.17 20.13 12.68
N THR A 203 25.01 20.12 11.64
CA THR A 203 24.54 20.17 10.24
C THR A 203 23.61 18.99 9.91
N LYS A 204 23.93 17.77 10.39
CA LYS A 204 23.05 16.61 10.16
C LYS A 204 21.72 16.75 10.89
N THR A 205 21.72 17.34 12.09
CA THR A 205 20.51 17.63 12.88
C THR A 205 19.61 18.63 12.15
N GLU A 206 20.18 19.73 11.66
CA GLU A 206 19.45 20.75 10.89
C GLU A 206 18.81 20.16 9.62
N GLN A 207 19.59 19.35 8.88
CA GLN A 207 19.09 18.68 7.68
C GLN A 207 17.98 17.68 7.98
N LEU A 208 18.09 16.91 9.08
CA LEU A 208 17.05 15.98 9.51
C LEU A 208 15.77 16.73 9.92
N ASN A 209 15.91 17.78 10.72
CA ASN A 209 14.78 18.60 11.16
C ASN A 209 14.05 19.26 9.97
N SER A 210 14.79 19.71 8.95
CA SER A 210 14.19 20.24 7.72
C SER A 210 13.37 19.18 6.99
N LEU A 211 13.90 17.96 6.85
CA LEU A 211 13.18 16.86 6.18
C LEU A 211 11.92 16.44 6.95
N ILE A 212 11.99 16.38 8.28
CA ILE A 212 10.82 16.09 9.13
C ILE A 212 9.77 17.19 8.99
N LYS A 213 10.19 18.47 8.95
CA LYS A 213 9.26 19.58 8.73
C LYS A 213 8.58 19.49 7.36
N GLU A 214 9.32 19.20 6.31
CA GLU A 214 8.76 18.97 4.97
C GLU A 214 7.77 17.81 4.95
N GLN A 215 8.10 16.70 5.62
CA GLN A 215 7.22 15.55 5.75
C GLN A 215 5.91 15.91 6.47
N ASN A 216 6.00 16.61 7.60
CA ASN A 216 4.83 17.03 8.37
C ASN A 216 3.93 17.95 7.54
N ASN A 217 4.51 18.89 6.79
CA ASN A 217 3.74 19.76 5.89
C ASN A 217 3.00 18.95 4.81
N LEU A 218 3.64 17.91 4.24
CA LEU A 218 2.99 17.03 3.26
C LEU A 218 1.84 16.24 3.87
N ILE A 219 2.01 15.72 5.08
CA ILE A 219 0.97 14.98 5.82
C ILE A 219 -0.20 15.92 6.17
N GLU A 220 0.08 17.15 6.60
CA GLU A 220 -0.94 18.16 6.87
C GLU A 220 -1.74 18.53 5.60
N GLU A 221 -1.05 18.70 4.48
CA GLU A 221 -1.69 18.94 3.19
C GLU A 221 -2.56 17.76 2.75
N TYR A 222 -2.04 16.53 2.89
CA TYR A 222 -2.81 15.31 2.61
C TYR A 222 -4.07 15.25 3.47
N ASN A 223 -3.94 15.42 4.79
CA ASN A 223 -5.07 15.41 5.71
C ASN A 223 -6.09 16.50 5.37
N ARG A 224 -5.64 17.72 5.03
CA ARG A 224 -6.54 18.81 4.64
C ARG A 224 -7.32 18.49 3.36
N ARG A 225 -6.68 17.86 2.38
CA ARG A 225 -7.26 17.61 1.04
C ARG A 225 -8.09 16.33 0.96
N PHE A 226 -7.71 15.29 1.71
CA PHE A 226 -8.24 13.93 1.50
C PHE A 226 -9.02 13.35 2.69
N SER A 227 -8.98 13.95 3.89
CA SER A 227 -9.64 13.42 5.10
C SER A 227 -11.16 13.27 5.05
N LYS A 228 -11.85 13.98 4.16
CA LYS A 228 -13.30 13.91 4.03
C LYS A 228 -13.71 12.75 3.13
N SER A 229 -14.44 11.78 3.71
CA SER A 229 -15.15 10.77 2.94
C SER A 229 -16.25 11.42 2.10
N ARG A 230 -16.40 10.98 0.85
CA ARG A 230 -17.44 11.43 -0.08
C ARG A 230 -18.11 10.20 -0.69
N ARG A 231 -19.43 10.26 -0.84
CA ARG A 231 -20.20 9.29 -1.59
C ARG A 231 -20.34 9.77 -3.03
N PHE A 232 -20.07 8.90 -3.98
CA PHE A 232 -20.19 9.13 -5.42
C PHE A 232 -20.37 7.78 -6.12
N ASP A 233 -20.85 7.81 -7.36
CA ASP A 233 -20.99 6.61 -8.17
C ASP A 233 -19.66 6.32 -8.91
N GLN A 234 -19.09 5.14 -8.69
CA GLN A 234 -17.84 4.72 -9.35
C GLN A 234 -18.07 4.35 -10.82
N GLY A 235 -19.27 3.88 -11.13
CA GLY A 235 -19.76 3.60 -12.46
C GLY A 235 -21.27 3.82 -12.54
N ARG A 236 -21.81 3.78 -13.76
CA ARG A 236 -23.24 3.81 -14.01
C ARG A 236 -23.61 3.18 -15.34
N TYR A 237 -24.50 2.19 -15.28
CA TYR A 237 -25.29 1.73 -16.42
C TYR A 237 -26.40 2.73 -16.74
N VAL A 238 -26.49 3.15 -18.00
CA VAL A 238 -27.51 4.06 -18.51
C VAL A 238 -28.23 3.46 -19.71
N LYS A 239 -29.56 3.60 -19.74
CA LYS A 239 -30.41 3.20 -20.86
C LYS A 239 -31.32 4.36 -21.25
N ARG A 240 -31.14 4.89 -22.47
CA ARG A 240 -31.94 5.99 -23.04
C ARG A 240 -32.46 5.57 -24.41
N GLY A 241 -33.73 5.16 -24.48
CA GLY A 241 -34.30 4.56 -25.69
C GLY A 241 -33.52 3.31 -26.09
N ASN A 242 -33.01 3.28 -27.33
CA ASN A 242 -32.19 2.18 -27.84
C ASN A 242 -30.72 2.25 -27.43
N ASN A 243 -30.26 3.38 -26.89
CA ASN A 243 -28.86 3.57 -26.51
C ASN A 243 -28.61 3.09 -25.09
N GLN A 244 -27.63 2.20 -24.92
CA GLN A 244 -27.19 1.68 -23.64
C GLN A 244 -25.68 1.90 -23.47
N ALA A 245 -25.27 2.27 -22.26
CA ALA A 245 -23.85 2.41 -21.95
C ALA A 245 -23.55 2.04 -20.50
N ILE A 246 -22.37 1.49 -20.28
CA ILE A 246 -21.73 1.37 -18.98
C ILE A 246 -20.64 2.45 -18.95
N ASN A 247 -20.79 3.43 -18.07
CA ASN A 247 -19.81 4.49 -17.88
C ASN A 247 -19.07 4.25 -16.58
N ILE A 248 -17.76 4.06 -16.63
CA ILE A 248 -16.91 3.98 -15.44
C ILE A 248 -16.26 5.33 -15.22
N TYR A 249 -16.43 5.87 -14.01
CA TYR A 249 -15.97 7.20 -13.64
C TYR A 249 -14.72 7.15 -12.78
N GLN A 250 -14.56 6.14 -11.92
CA GLN A 250 -13.44 6.06 -10.98
C GLN A 250 -13.10 4.63 -10.60
N TYR A 251 -11.79 4.33 -10.51
CA TYR A 251 -11.25 3.15 -9.85
C TYR A 251 -9.79 3.39 -9.40
N GLY A 252 -9.41 2.73 -8.32
CA GLY A 252 -8.08 2.83 -7.70
C GLY A 252 -7.12 1.73 -8.14
N ASN A 253 -7.61 0.60 -8.64
CA ASN A 253 -6.77 -0.48 -9.15
C ASN A 253 -7.61 -1.46 -10.01
N ARG A 254 -6.94 -2.46 -10.61
CA ARG A 254 -7.57 -3.49 -11.46
C ARG A 254 -8.70 -4.25 -10.77
N ALA A 255 -8.52 -4.65 -9.50
CA ALA A 255 -9.52 -5.41 -8.76
C ALA A 255 -10.79 -4.57 -8.51
N GLN A 256 -10.61 -3.29 -8.18
CA GLN A 256 -11.72 -2.35 -8.06
C GLN A 256 -12.41 -2.11 -9.41
N LEU A 257 -11.65 -1.92 -10.50
CA LEU A 257 -12.23 -1.80 -11.84
C LEU A 257 -13.09 -3.01 -12.19
N LYS A 258 -12.61 -4.24 -11.93
CA LYS A 258 -13.39 -5.46 -12.12
C LYS A 258 -14.70 -5.45 -11.33
N THR A 259 -14.64 -5.03 -10.06
CA THR A 259 -15.80 -5.00 -9.17
C THR A 259 -16.86 -4.01 -9.66
N VAL A 260 -16.44 -2.79 -10.05
CA VAL A 260 -17.35 -1.77 -10.60
C VAL A 260 -17.96 -2.27 -11.91
N LEU A 261 -17.14 -2.82 -12.82
CA LEU A 261 -17.64 -3.39 -14.08
C LEU A 261 -18.65 -4.51 -13.83
N ALA A 262 -18.36 -5.44 -12.92
CA ALA A 262 -19.28 -6.53 -12.58
C ALA A 262 -20.63 -6.02 -12.09
N HIS A 263 -20.64 -4.98 -11.26
CA HIS A 263 -21.89 -4.35 -10.78
C HIS A 263 -22.68 -3.69 -11.90
N GLU A 264 -22.03 -2.86 -12.72
CA GLU A 264 -22.72 -2.17 -13.83
C GLU A 264 -23.21 -3.16 -14.90
N VAL A 265 -22.47 -4.24 -15.09
CA VAL A 265 -22.89 -5.37 -15.92
C VAL A 265 -24.13 -6.04 -15.33
N GLY A 266 -24.19 -6.27 -14.01
CA GLY A 266 -25.39 -6.79 -13.37
C GLY A 266 -26.61 -5.91 -13.63
N HIS A 267 -26.46 -4.59 -13.58
CA HIS A 267 -27.52 -3.65 -13.98
C HIS A 267 -27.88 -3.78 -15.46
N ALA A 268 -26.90 -3.97 -16.34
CA ALA A 268 -27.14 -4.19 -17.77
C ALA A 268 -27.88 -5.50 -18.06
N LEU A 269 -27.67 -6.54 -17.24
CA LEU A 269 -28.43 -7.80 -17.20
C LEU A 269 -29.82 -7.65 -16.57
N GLY A 270 -30.15 -6.48 -16.01
CA GLY A 270 -31.46 -6.18 -15.42
C GLY A 270 -31.56 -6.43 -13.91
N LEU A 271 -30.43 -6.65 -13.22
CA LEU A 271 -30.40 -6.84 -11.78
C LEU A 271 -30.49 -5.52 -11.02
N GLY A 272 -31.30 -5.49 -9.96
CA GLY A 272 -31.34 -4.41 -8.98
C GLY A 272 -30.32 -4.59 -7.86
N HIS A 273 -30.30 -3.65 -6.91
CA HIS A 273 -29.46 -3.78 -5.72
C HIS A 273 -30.01 -4.82 -4.74
N VAL A 274 -29.11 -5.41 -3.95
CA VAL A 274 -29.42 -6.36 -2.86
C VAL A 274 -28.85 -5.89 -1.53
N ASP A 275 -29.43 -6.37 -0.43
CA ASP A 275 -29.10 -5.87 0.92
C ASP A 275 -27.78 -6.39 1.48
N ASN A 276 -27.33 -7.58 1.06
CA ASN A 276 -26.10 -8.18 1.58
C ASN A 276 -24.88 -7.35 1.18
N PRO A 277 -24.10 -6.78 2.14
CA PRO A 277 -22.98 -5.89 1.85
C PRO A 277 -21.83 -6.53 1.09
N LYS A 278 -21.71 -7.87 1.13
CA LYS A 278 -20.69 -8.63 0.40
C LYS A 278 -21.11 -9.00 -1.02
N SER A 279 -22.35 -8.70 -1.42
CA SER A 279 -22.82 -8.99 -2.76
C SER A 279 -22.31 -7.95 -3.74
N ILE A 280 -21.93 -8.37 -4.95
CA ILE A 280 -21.55 -7.48 -6.06
C ILE A 280 -22.62 -6.44 -6.30
N MET A 281 -23.91 -6.83 -6.25
CA MET A 281 -25.05 -5.92 -6.43
C MET A 281 -25.42 -5.13 -5.17
N HIS A 282 -24.57 -5.07 -4.14
CA HIS A 282 -24.85 -4.17 -3.02
C HIS A 282 -24.71 -2.71 -3.43
N LYS A 283 -25.57 -1.84 -2.89
CA LYS A 283 -25.62 -0.41 -3.24
C LYS A 283 -24.33 0.34 -2.89
N MET A 284 -23.57 -0.13 -1.91
CA MET A 284 -22.35 0.50 -1.42
C MET A 284 -21.15 -0.43 -1.57
N MET A 285 -20.13 -0.03 -2.34
CA MET A 285 -18.95 -0.88 -2.59
C MET A 285 -17.88 -0.80 -1.50
N ALA A 286 -18.28 -0.79 -0.22
CA ALA A 286 -17.37 -0.62 0.91
C ALA A 286 -16.78 -1.95 1.45
N GLU A 287 -17.47 -3.08 1.27
CA GLU A 287 -17.16 -4.37 1.90
C GLU A 287 -17.06 -5.54 0.88
N GLN A 288 -16.93 -5.23 -0.41
CA GLN A 288 -16.85 -6.20 -1.51
C GLN A 288 -15.43 -6.67 -1.78
#